data_AF-A0A923MGT2-F1
#
_entry.id   AF-A0A923MGT2-F1
#
_cell.length_a   1.000
_cell.length_b   1.000
_cell.length_c   1.000
_cell.angle_alpha   90.00
_cell.angle_beta   90.00
_cell.angle_gamma   90.00
#
_symmetry.space_group_name_H-M   'P 1'
#
loop_
_entity.id
_entity.type
_entity.pdbx_description
1 polymer ?
#
loop_
_entity_poly.entity_id
_entity_poly.type
_entity_poly.pdbx_seq_one_letter_code
_entity_poly.pdbx_strand_id
1 'polypeptide(L)'
;MANLEQIVSRKAENDTKWKEAQQAERENTTAMQDAGITEITSNPEAYARYLEMQGDNPSYSAGNIALVMFGNPEATVFGTRDRWKTLNRSVMDSEKNNGVKIFARSPMGRGYTLADAYDIKQTQGRDISRITLQNDSKEMEAALTTVLNYAVVPVVIDKELPAPAFYDSANLELAINPDYPDNEAFAAITAEVAHSRFHAKGANASYDRGECELDAQSISYILCRRYGIERPMPDMSNLAALYEGWEPQECRQALDNIQDTSKQFGRSIEKNLEMGKQRSRAPVHRPTR
;
A
#
# COMPACT_ATOMS: atom_id res chain seq x y z
N MET A 1 -5.09 -57.69 -15.62
CA MET A 1 -3.92 -56.79 -15.62
C MET A 1 -4.40 -55.36 -15.84
N ALA A 2 -3.81 -54.36 -15.19
CA ALA A 2 -4.19 -52.96 -15.42
C ALA A 2 -3.78 -52.53 -16.85
N ASN A 3 -4.65 -51.82 -17.56
CA ASN A 3 -4.34 -51.27 -18.88
C ASN A 3 -3.52 -49.98 -18.71
N LEU A 4 -2.20 -50.12 -18.68
CA LEU A 4 -1.27 -49.02 -18.45
C LEU A 4 -1.37 -47.94 -19.54
N GLU A 5 -1.65 -48.31 -20.80
CA GLU A 5 -1.81 -47.36 -21.90
C GLU A 5 -3.01 -46.43 -21.67
N GLN A 6 -4.16 -47.00 -21.29
CA GLN A 6 -5.37 -46.22 -20.97
C GLN A 6 -5.18 -45.33 -19.74
N ILE A 7 -4.47 -45.81 -18.71
CA ILE A 7 -4.18 -45.03 -17.49
C ILE A 7 -3.27 -43.84 -17.82
N VAL A 8 -2.21 -44.06 -18.60
CA VAL A 8 -1.27 -43.01 -19.01
C VAL A 8 -1.95 -41.98 -19.92
N SER A 9 -2.75 -42.44 -20.90
CA SER A 9 -3.51 -41.55 -21.80
C SER A 9 -4.51 -40.68 -21.02
N ARG A 10 -5.29 -41.27 -20.11
CA ARG A 10 -6.23 -40.51 -19.27
C ARG A 10 -5.53 -39.50 -18.35
N LYS A 11 -4.37 -39.88 -17.79
CA LYS A 11 -3.56 -38.96 -16.98
C LYS A 11 -3.05 -37.80 -17.84
N ALA A 12 -2.53 -38.06 -19.03
CA ALA A 12 -2.03 -37.02 -19.94
C ALA A 12 -3.14 -36.06 -20.35
N GLU A 13 -4.33 -36.56 -20.70
CA GLU A 13 -5.50 -35.73 -21.02
C GLU A 13 -5.94 -34.86 -19.82
N ASN A 14 -5.98 -35.44 -18.62
CA ASN A 14 -6.32 -34.70 -17.40
C ASN A 14 -5.28 -33.63 -17.08
N ASP A 15 -3.98 -33.93 -17.24
CA ASP A 15 -2.90 -32.97 -17.04
C ASP A 15 -2.99 -31.81 -18.04
N THR A 16 -3.32 -32.09 -19.30
CA THR A 16 -3.52 -31.06 -20.33
C THR A 16 -4.71 -30.18 -20.00
N LYS A 17 -5.88 -30.76 -19.71
CA LYS A 17 -7.08 -30.00 -19.31
C LYS A 17 -6.86 -29.16 -18.06
N TRP A 18 -6.12 -29.70 -17.09
CA TRP A 18 -5.76 -28.96 -15.89
C TRP A 18 -4.88 -27.75 -16.20
N LYS A 19 -3.87 -27.90 -17.07
CA LYS A 19 -3.01 -26.80 -17.50
C LYS A 19 -3.80 -25.72 -18.26
N GLU A 20 -4.67 -26.12 -19.18
CA GLU A 20 -5.52 -25.21 -19.93
C GLU A 20 -6.47 -24.43 -19.01
N ALA A 21 -7.11 -25.12 -18.05
CA ALA A 21 -7.99 -24.47 -17.07
C ALA A 21 -7.22 -23.47 -16.20
N GLN A 22 -6.02 -23.83 -15.73
CA GLN A 22 -5.17 -22.91 -14.95
C GLN A 22 -4.69 -21.71 -15.77
N GLN A 23 -4.36 -21.91 -17.05
CA GLN A 23 -3.99 -20.83 -17.94
C GLN A 23 -5.16 -19.87 -18.18
N ALA A 24 -6.35 -20.41 -18.47
CA ALA A 24 -7.56 -19.62 -18.68
C ALA A 24 -7.97 -18.85 -17.41
N GLU A 25 -7.89 -19.47 -16.22
CA GLU A 25 -8.16 -18.79 -14.94
C GLU A 25 -7.19 -17.63 -14.71
N ARG A 26 -5.91 -17.83 -15.04
CA ARG A 26 -4.89 -16.79 -14.95
C ARG A 26 -5.13 -15.64 -15.92
N GLU A 27 -5.43 -15.93 -17.18
CA GLU A 27 -5.73 -14.92 -18.20
C GLU A 27 -6.96 -14.09 -17.83
N ASN A 28 -8.03 -14.74 -17.36
CA ASN A 28 -9.23 -14.05 -16.87
C ASN A 28 -8.89 -13.14 -15.68
N THR A 29 -8.12 -13.64 -14.70
CA THR A 29 -7.70 -12.83 -13.54
C THR A 29 -6.86 -11.63 -13.96
N THR A 30 -5.97 -11.78 -14.95
CA THR A 30 -5.20 -10.65 -15.49
C THR A 30 -6.13 -9.62 -16.15
N ALA A 31 -7.08 -10.06 -16.98
CA ALA A 31 -8.04 -9.15 -17.63
C ALA A 31 -8.91 -8.40 -16.61
N MET A 32 -9.38 -9.08 -15.55
CA MET A 32 -10.12 -8.46 -14.45
C MET A 32 -9.26 -7.43 -13.68
N GLN A 33 -7.97 -7.73 -13.48
CA GLN A 33 -7.04 -6.82 -12.85
C GLN A 33 -6.84 -5.56 -13.69
N ASP A 34 -6.62 -5.71 -14.99
CA ASP A 34 -6.45 -4.59 -15.92
C ASP A 34 -7.71 -3.71 -15.97
N ALA A 35 -8.89 -4.31 -16.08
CA ALA A 35 -10.16 -3.58 -16.02
C ALA A 35 -10.35 -2.83 -14.69
N GLY A 36 -10.01 -3.47 -13.56
CA GLY A 36 -10.08 -2.84 -12.24
C GLY A 36 -9.10 -1.68 -12.09
N ILE A 37 -7.91 -1.78 -12.68
CA ILE A 37 -6.94 -0.67 -12.70
C ILE A 37 -7.46 0.49 -13.54
N THR A 38 -8.01 0.22 -14.73
CA THR A 38 -8.62 1.27 -15.57
C THR A 38 -9.76 1.98 -14.85
N GLU A 39 -10.62 1.26 -14.14
CA GLU A 39 -11.69 1.85 -13.33
C GLU A 39 -11.11 2.77 -12.24
N ILE A 40 -10.10 2.29 -11.49
CA ILE A 40 -9.43 3.08 -10.46
C ILE A 40 -8.86 4.38 -11.03
N THR A 41 -8.23 4.35 -12.20
CA THR A 41 -7.56 5.53 -12.77
C THR A 41 -8.48 6.43 -13.61
N SER A 42 -9.75 6.08 -13.78
CA SER A 42 -10.71 6.88 -14.55
C SER A 42 -11.89 7.40 -13.71
N ASN A 43 -12.13 6.80 -12.55
CA ASN A 43 -13.25 7.16 -11.67
C ASN A 43 -12.73 7.64 -10.30
N PRO A 44 -12.99 8.91 -9.92
CA PRO A 44 -12.59 9.45 -8.61
C PRO A 44 -13.09 8.64 -7.41
N GLU A 45 -14.30 8.07 -7.46
CA GLU A 45 -14.82 7.25 -6.35
C GLU A 45 -14.06 5.93 -6.22
N ALA A 46 -13.70 5.31 -7.35
CA ALA A 46 -12.88 4.12 -7.38
C ALA A 46 -11.45 4.40 -6.91
N TYR A 47 -10.87 5.54 -7.30
CA TYR A 47 -9.55 5.97 -6.83
C TYR A 47 -9.53 6.22 -5.32
N ALA A 48 -10.53 6.93 -4.81
CA ALA A 48 -10.70 7.16 -3.37
C ALA A 48 -10.79 5.82 -2.60
N ARG A 49 -11.60 4.88 -3.10
CA ARG A 49 -11.71 3.54 -2.52
C ARG A 49 -10.40 2.75 -2.59
N TYR A 50 -9.64 2.90 -3.67
CA TYR A 50 -8.31 2.32 -3.80
C TYR A 50 -7.36 2.83 -2.72
N LEU A 51 -7.31 4.14 -2.47
CA LEU A 51 -6.44 4.72 -1.45
C LEU A 51 -6.76 4.20 -0.04
N GLU A 52 -8.04 4.08 0.30
CA GLU A 52 -8.48 3.49 1.57
C GLU A 52 -8.03 2.03 1.71
N MET A 53 -8.30 1.22 0.68
CA MET A 53 -7.94 -0.19 0.64
C MET A 53 -6.42 -0.38 0.68
N GLN A 54 -5.66 0.45 -0.03
CA GLN A 54 -4.20 0.39 -0.07
C GLN A 54 -3.58 0.78 1.28
N GLY A 55 -4.16 1.75 1.98
CA GLY A 55 -3.78 2.14 3.36
C GLY A 55 -4.05 1.03 4.37
N ASP A 56 -5.17 0.31 4.23
CA ASP A 56 -5.52 -0.82 5.09
C ASP A 56 -4.72 -2.10 4.77
N ASN A 57 -4.22 -2.24 3.54
CA ASN A 57 -3.56 -3.44 3.02
C ASN A 57 -2.17 -3.15 2.42
N PRO A 58 -1.22 -2.56 3.18
CA PRO A 58 0.01 -1.94 2.66
C PRO A 58 1.02 -2.93 2.04
N SER A 59 0.82 -4.23 2.18
CA SER A 59 1.70 -5.25 1.62
C SER A 59 1.31 -5.72 0.21
N TYR A 60 0.09 -5.43 -0.22
CA TYR A 60 -0.46 -5.88 -1.49
C TYR A 60 -0.23 -4.84 -2.60
N SER A 61 0.01 -5.32 -3.82
CA SER A 61 0.17 -4.49 -5.02
C SER A 61 -1.15 -3.87 -5.44
N ALA A 62 -1.10 -2.79 -6.21
CA ALA A 62 -2.29 -2.09 -6.68
C ALA A 62 -3.22 -3.03 -7.46
N GLY A 63 -2.65 -3.89 -8.31
CA GLY A 63 -3.45 -4.89 -9.05
C GLY A 63 -4.18 -5.90 -8.16
N ASN A 64 -3.63 -6.27 -7.00
CA ASN A 64 -4.33 -7.18 -6.08
C ASN A 64 -5.41 -6.44 -5.30
N ILE A 65 -5.19 -5.16 -4.97
CA ILE A 65 -6.25 -4.30 -4.42
C ILE A 65 -7.41 -4.19 -5.42
N ALA A 66 -7.13 -3.91 -6.70
CA ALA A 66 -8.13 -3.82 -7.76
C ALA A 66 -8.97 -5.10 -7.90
N LEU A 67 -8.33 -6.27 -7.89
CA LEU A 67 -9.02 -7.57 -7.91
C LEU A 67 -9.97 -7.74 -6.72
N VAL A 68 -9.53 -7.38 -5.52
CA VAL A 68 -10.37 -7.48 -4.31
C VAL A 68 -11.52 -6.49 -4.34
N MET A 69 -11.28 -5.24 -4.75
CA MET A 69 -12.34 -4.24 -4.91
C MET A 69 -13.42 -4.71 -5.89
N PHE A 70 -13.02 -5.34 -7.00
CA PHE A 70 -13.95 -5.88 -7.97
C PHE A 70 -14.72 -7.11 -7.45
N GLY A 71 -14.02 -8.06 -6.82
CA GLY A 71 -14.62 -9.30 -6.33
C GLY A 71 -15.41 -9.17 -5.03
N ASN A 72 -15.09 -8.16 -4.22
CA ASN A 72 -15.74 -7.86 -2.94
C ASN A 72 -15.69 -6.33 -2.67
N PRO A 73 -16.67 -5.56 -3.15
CA PRO A 73 -16.71 -4.10 -2.99
C PRO A 73 -16.67 -3.62 -1.53
N GLU A 74 -17.19 -4.44 -0.62
CA GLU A 74 -17.29 -4.16 0.83
C GLU A 74 -16.07 -4.64 1.64
N ALA A 75 -15.01 -5.09 0.95
CA ALA A 75 -13.76 -5.50 1.57
C ALA A 75 -13.11 -4.35 2.34
N THR A 76 -12.33 -4.70 3.35
CA THR A 76 -11.56 -3.78 4.19
C THR A 76 -10.14 -4.32 4.29
N VAL A 77 -9.81 -5.08 5.34
CA VAL A 77 -8.52 -5.76 5.45
C VAL A 77 -8.68 -7.17 4.91
N PHE A 78 -7.89 -7.55 3.92
CA PHE A 78 -7.91 -8.90 3.34
C PHE A 78 -6.59 -9.63 3.48
N GLY A 79 -6.67 -10.95 3.36
CA GLY A 79 -5.52 -11.83 3.50
C GLY A 79 -5.73 -13.19 2.86
N THR A 80 -4.63 -13.82 2.42
CA THR A 80 -4.68 -15.25 2.12
C THR A 80 -4.84 -16.06 3.41
N ARG A 81 -5.23 -17.33 3.30
CA ARG A 81 -5.32 -18.23 4.48
C ARG A 81 -4.05 -18.22 5.31
N ASP A 82 -2.88 -18.24 4.67
CA ASP A 82 -1.60 -18.25 5.38
C ASP A 82 -1.30 -16.89 6.03
N ARG A 83 -1.64 -15.78 5.37
CA ARG A 83 -1.55 -14.44 6.00
C ARG A 83 -2.41 -14.38 7.26
N TRP A 84 -3.64 -14.88 7.22
CA TRP A 84 -4.52 -14.88 8.38
C TRP A 84 -3.98 -15.72 9.53
N LYS A 85 -3.39 -16.89 9.24
CA LYS A 85 -2.72 -17.71 10.26
C LYS A 85 -1.61 -16.93 10.98
N THR A 86 -0.80 -16.14 10.25
CA THR A 86 0.25 -15.31 10.89
C THR A 86 -0.31 -14.27 11.87
N LEU A 87 -1.58 -13.87 11.68
CA LEU A 87 -2.28 -12.90 12.51
C LEU A 87 -3.15 -13.57 13.60
N ASN A 88 -2.99 -14.88 13.83
CA ASN A 88 -3.83 -15.67 14.75
C ASN A 88 -5.33 -15.59 14.39
N ARG A 89 -5.62 -15.60 13.09
CA ARG A 89 -6.97 -15.69 12.53
C ARG A 89 -7.08 -16.86 11.57
N SER A 90 -8.31 -17.33 11.35
CA SER A 90 -8.62 -18.41 10.43
C SER A 90 -9.88 -18.07 9.64
N VAL A 91 -9.92 -18.48 8.37
CA VAL A 91 -11.12 -18.35 7.52
C VAL A 91 -12.21 -19.27 8.07
N MET A 92 -13.42 -18.75 8.23
CA MET A 92 -14.56 -19.53 8.71
C MET A 92 -14.92 -20.64 7.71
N ASP A 93 -15.41 -21.78 8.21
CA ASP A 93 -15.73 -22.93 7.36
C ASP A 93 -16.79 -22.60 6.29
N SER A 94 -17.77 -21.77 6.63
CA SER A 94 -18.80 -21.27 5.69
C SER A 94 -18.25 -20.41 4.57
N GLU A 95 -17.09 -19.75 4.79
CA GLU A 95 -16.52 -18.78 3.87
C GLU A 95 -15.44 -19.35 2.97
N LYS A 96 -15.04 -20.62 3.14
CA LYS A 96 -13.91 -21.23 2.42
C LYS A 96 -14.01 -21.13 0.90
N ASN A 97 -15.22 -21.05 0.35
CA ASN A 97 -15.49 -20.96 -1.09
C ASN A 97 -15.82 -19.54 -1.58
N ASN A 98 -15.83 -18.53 -0.68
CA ASN A 98 -16.19 -17.14 -0.99
C ASN A 98 -14.94 -16.23 -1.07
N GLY A 99 -13.79 -16.80 -1.44
CA GLY A 99 -12.55 -16.04 -1.58
C GLY A 99 -12.45 -15.34 -2.93
N VAL A 100 -11.77 -14.20 -2.96
CA VAL A 100 -11.42 -13.50 -4.22
C VAL A 100 -10.05 -13.98 -4.70
N LYS A 101 -9.92 -14.29 -5.99
CA LYS A 101 -8.65 -14.68 -6.59
C LYS A 101 -7.69 -13.50 -6.66
N ILE A 102 -6.48 -13.69 -6.12
CA ILE A 102 -5.38 -12.73 -6.20
C ILE A 102 -4.08 -13.42 -6.63
N PHE A 103 -3.10 -12.64 -7.08
CA PHE A 103 -1.76 -13.15 -7.32
C PHE A 103 -0.96 -13.18 -6.02
N ALA A 104 -0.52 -14.36 -5.59
CA ALA A 104 0.31 -14.57 -4.42
C ALA A 104 1.64 -15.24 -4.81
N ARG A 105 2.69 -15.03 -4.00
CA ARG A 105 3.96 -15.73 -4.21
C ARG A 105 3.76 -17.23 -4.08
N SER A 106 4.33 -17.98 -5.03
CA SER A 106 4.31 -19.44 -4.96
C SER A 106 4.98 -19.92 -3.67
N PRO A 107 4.41 -20.91 -2.95
CA PRO A 107 5.06 -21.54 -1.79
C PRO A 107 6.46 -22.11 -2.11
N MET A 108 6.71 -22.47 -3.37
CA MET A 108 8.02 -22.95 -3.82
C MET A 108 9.01 -21.83 -4.19
N GLY A 109 8.67 -20.57 -3.92
CA GLY A 109 9.52 -19.39 -4.12
C GLY A 109 9.70 -18.94 -5.56
N ARG A 110 9.23 -19.70 -6.56
CA ARG A 110 9.31 -19.34 -7.98
C ARG A 110 7.98 -18.78 -8.49
N GLY A 111 7.99 -17.51 -8.89
CA GLY A 111 6.86 -16.85 -9.54
C GLY A 111 5.64 -16.63 -8.65
N TYR A 112 4.52 -16.32 -9.32
CA TYR A 112 3.22 -16.05 -8.70
C TYR A 112 2.17 -17.06 -9.15
N THR A 113 1.34 -17.50 -8.21
CA THR A 113 0.18 -18.38 -8.43
C THR A 113 -1.09 -17.66 -7.99
N LEU A 114 -2.24 -18.14 -8.45
CA LEU A 114 -3.51 -17.67 -7.92
C LEU A 114 -3.75 -18.27 -6.53
N ALA A 115 -4.26 -17.43 -5.63
CA ALA A 115 -4.67 -17.83 -4.29
C ALA A 115 -5.94 -17.10 -3.90
N ASP A 116 -6.72 -17.72 -3.01
CA ASP A 116 -7.90 -17.10 -2.43
C ASP A 116 -7.50 -16.12 -1.32
N ALA A 117 -7.95 -14.87 -1.46
CA ALA A 117 -7.97 -13.86 -0.43
C ALA A 117 -9.36 -13.75 0.19
N TYR A 118 -9.39 -13.52 1.49
CA TYR A 118 -10.60 -13.39 2.28
C TYR A 118 -10.55 -12.09 3.06
N ASP A 119 -11.66 -11.38 3.13
CA ASP A 119 -11.83 -10.21 3.98
C ASP A 119 -11.82 -10.61 5.46
N ILE A 120 -11.46 -9.68 6.35
CA ILE A 120 -11.45 -9.88 7.79
C ILE A 120 -12.81 -10.35 8.33
N LYS A 121 -13.93 -9.88 7.75
CA LYS A 121 -15.30 -10.30 8.09
C LYS A 121 -15.55 -11.79 7.82
N GLN A 122 -14.74 -12.41 6.95
CA GLN A 122 -14.81 -13.84 6.62
C GLN A 122 -13.94 -14.71 7.54
N THR A 123 -13.33 -14.11 8.57
CA THR A 123 -12.40 -14.79 9.46
C THR A 123 -12.83 -14.70 10.93
N GLN A 124 -12.39 -15.67 11.71
CA GLN A 124 -12.51 -15.69 13.17
C GLN A 124 -11.11 -15.73 13.81
N GLY A 125 -10.95 -15.07 14.96
CA GLY A 125 -9.69 -15.03 15.70
C GLY A 125 -9.49 -13.71 16.43
N ARG A 126 -8.22 -13.39 16.75
CA ARG A 126 -7.86 -12.16 17.48
C ARG A 126 -8.07 -10.91 16.64
N ASP A 127 -8.48 -9.83 17.28
CA ASP A 127 -8.55 -8.51 16.63
C ASP A 127 -7.19 -8.06 16.12
N ILE A 128 -7.22 -7.36 14.99
CA ILE A 128 -6.01 -6.81 14.37
C ILE A 128 -5.72 -5.47 15.03
N SER A 129 -4.61 -5.40 15.77
CA SER A 129 -4.11 -4.13 16.31
C SER A 129 -3.57 -3.28 15.17
N ARG A 130 -4.03 -2.03 15.08
CA ARG A 130 -3.44 -0.99 14.24
C ARG A 130 -2.60 -0.06 15.11
N ILE A 131 -1.54 0.51 14.54
CA ILE A 131 -0.78 1.58 15.19
C ILE A 131 -1.50 2.88 14.88
N THR A 132 -1.85 3.65 15.91
CA THR A 132 -2.40 4.99 15.75
C THR A 132 -1.36 6.01 16.23
N LEU A 133 -1.10 7.03 15.41
CA LEU A 133 -0.25 8.16 15.79
C LEU A 133 -1.12 9.26 16.39
N GLN A 134 -0.74 9.77 17.55
CA GLN A 134 -1.42 10.86 18.24
C GLN A 134 -0.49 12.07 18.32
N ASN A 135 -1.05 13.28 18.30
CA ASN A 135 -0.28 14.50 18.51
C ASN A 135 0.48 14.46 19.84
N ASP A 136 1.66 15.08 19.85
CA ASP A 136 2.52 15.18 21.04
C ASP A 136 2.99 13.83 21.61
N SER A 137 2.93 12.75 20.82
CA SER A 137 3.37 11.42 21.23
C SER A 137 4.79 11.10 20.75
N LYS A 138 5.50 10.24 21.48
CA LYS A 138 6.83 9.75 21.07
C LYS A 138 6.77 8.95 19.77
N GLU A 139 5.66 8.26 19.55
CA GLU A 139 5.39 7.54 18.31
C GLU A 139 5.28 8.50 17.12
N MET A 140 4.60 9.63 17.30
CA MET A 140 4.49 10.67 16.27
C MET A 140 5.84 11.33 15.99
N GLU A 141 6.59 11.71 17.02
CA GLU A 141 7.95 12.26 16.88
C GLU A 141 8.86 11.30 16.09
N ALA A 142 8.82 10.01 16.42
CA ALA A 142 9.58 8.97 15.71
C ALA A 142 9.12 8.80 14.25
N ALA A 143 7.82 8.90 13.99
CA ALA A 143 7.26 8.81 12.65
C ALA A 143 7.67 10.02 11.78
N LEU A 144 7.50 11.25 12.28
CA LEU A 144 7.95 12.49 11.64
C LEU A 144 9.44 12.47 11.33
N THR A 145 10.26 12.11 12.33
CA THR A 145 11.71 11.95 12.15
C THR A 145 12.03 10.95 11.05
N THR A 146 11.29 9.84 10.98
CA THR A 146 11.51 8.81 9.96
C THR A 146 11.17 9.32 8.56
N VAL A 147 10.05 10.03 8.40
CA VAL A 147 9.65 10.61 7.11
C VAL A 147 10.65 11.68 6.67
N LEU A 148 11.08 12.56 7.57
CA LEU A 148 12.07 13.60 7.26
C LEU A 148 13.43 13.04 6.83
N ASN A 149 13.84 11.88 7.35
CA ASN A 149 15.05 11.19 6.90
C ASN A 149 14.99 10.71 5.44
N TYR A 150 13.80 10.69 4.82
CA TYR A 150 13.64 10.43 3.39
C TYR A 150 13.70 11.70 2.53
N ALA A 151 13.73 12.90 3.11
CA ALA A 151 13.96 14.12 2.36
C ALA A 151 15.35 14.07 1.71
N VAL A 152 15.39 14.36 0.40
CA VAL A 152 16.66 14.36 -0.38
C VAL A 152 17.27 15.76 -0.51
N VAL A 153 16.72 16.71 0.24
CA VAL A 153 17.06 18.13 0.25
C VAL A 153 17.21 18.63 1.70
N PRO A 154 17.89 19.76 1.94
CA PRO A 154 17.91 20.40 3.24
C PRO A 154 16.49 20.70 3.75
N VAL A 155 16.28 20.52 5.05
CA VAL A 155 15.04 20.86 5.74
C VAL A 155 15.25 22.15 6.50
N VAL A 156 14.36 23.12 6.30
CA VAL A 156 14.43 24.46 6.91
C VAL A 156 13.14 24.79 7.66
N ILE A 157 13.24 25.67 8.64
CA ILE A 157 12.10 26.17 9.39
C ILE A 157 11.66 27.49 8.78
N ASP A 158 10.38 27.57 8.40
CA ASP A 158 9.73 28.79 7.95
C ASP A 158 8.38 28.95 8.68
N LYS A 159 8.33 29.90 9.62
CA LYS A 159 7.12 30.18 10.42
C LYS A 159 6.08 31.02 9.65
N GLU A 160 6.50 31.68 8.57
CA GLU A 160 5.62 32.50 7.74
C GLU A 160 4.96 31.68 6.63
N LEU A 161 5.40 30.43 6.42
CA LEU A 161 4.82 29.51 5.45
C LEU A 161 3.33 29.27 5.79
N PRO A 162 2.39 29.50 4.85
CA PRO A 162 0.94 29.38 5.11
C PRO A 162 0.45 27.93 5.08
N ALA A 163 1.35 26.95 5.13
CA ALA A 163 1.07 25.52 5.12
C ALA A 163 2.03 24.80 6.08
N PRO A 164 1.73 23.57 6.54
CA PRO A 164 2.60 22.86 7.48
C PRO A 164 3.98 22.50 6.88
N ALA A 165 4.04 22.22 5.59
CA ALA A 165 5.28 21.99 4.85
C ALA A 165 5.13 22.33 3.37
N PHE A 166 6.24 22.67 2.71
CA PHE A 166 6.29 22.90 1.28
C PHE A 166 7.68 22.57 0.71
N TYR A 167 7.74 21.78 -0.35
CA TYR A 167 8.93 21.55 -1.13
C TYR A 167 9.12 22.67 -2.16
N ASP A 168 10.13 23.51 -1.94
CA ASP A 168 10.55 24.56 -2.87
C ASP A 168 11.54 23.98 -3.90
N SER A 169 11.06 23.77 -5.12
CA SER A 169 11.87 23.23 -6.21
C SER A 169 12.88 24.23 -6.77
N ALA A 170 12.70 25.53 -6.56
CA ALA A 170 13.62 26.57 -7.02
C ALA A 170 14.84 26.67 -6.08
N ASN A 171 14.61 26.65 -4.77
CA ASN A 171 15.66 26.69 -3.76
C ASN A 171 16.18 25.30 -3.36
N LEU A 172 15.53 24.23 -3.83
CA LEU A 172 15.85 22.83 -3.52
C LEU A 172 15.88 22.57 -2.00
N GLU A 173 14.83 22.98 -1.31
CA GLU A 173 14.68 22.82 0.14
C GLU A 173 13.26 22.40 0.52
N LEU A 174 13.13 21.76 1.68
CA LEU A 174 11.85 21.42 2.29
C LEU A 174 11.61 22.37 3.46
N ALA A 175 10.73 23.36 3.27
CA ALA A 175 10.33 24.30 4.31
C ALA A 175 9.22 23.69 5.19
N ILE A 176 9.33 23.88 6.50
CA ILE A 176 8.37 23.37 7.49
C ILE A 176 7.94 24.50 8.42
N ASN A 177 6.64 24.63 8.61
CA ASN A 177 6.07 25.49 9.64
C ASN A 177 5.79 24.67 10.92
N PRO A 178 6.55 24.88 12.00
CA PRO A 178 6.41 24.10 13.24
C PRO A 178 5.20 24.51 14.07
N ASP A 179 4.45 25.55 13.67
CA ASP A 179 3.31 26.06 14.44
C ASP A 179 2.00 25.31 14.11
N TYR A 180 2.04 24.36 13.17
CA TYR A 180 0.93 23.45 12.85
C TYR A 180 0.92 22.20 13.75
N PRO A 181 -0.26 21.61 14.02
CA PRO A 181 -0.37 20.34 14.74
C PRO A 181 0.36 19.17 14.06
N ASP A 182 0.90 18.24 14.86
CA ASP A 182 1.70 17.11 14.36
C ASP A 182 0.99 16.25 13.29
N ASN A 183 -0.31 16.03 13.42
CA ASN A 183 -1.09 15.25 12.46
C ASN A 183 -1.14 15.93 11.08
N GLU A 184 -1.29 17.25 11.06
CA GLU A 184 -1.26 18.04 9.82
C GLU A 184 0.16 18.13 9.25
N ALA A 185 1.15 18.33 10.12
CA ALA A 185 2.55 18.30 9.75
C ALA A 185 2.95 16.95 9.15
N PHE A 186 2.55 15.82 9.75
CA PHE A 186 2.84 14.48 9.23
C PHE A 186 2.26 14.28 7.83
N ALA A 187 1.01 14.71 7.62
CA ALA A 187 0.36 14.64 6.32
C ALA A 187 1.10 15.48 5.28
N ALA A 188 1.38 16.75 5.56
CA ALA A 188 2.06 17.64 4.63
C ALA A 188 3.50 17.20 4.35
N ILE A 189 4.30 16.95 5.39
CA ILE A 189 5.69 16.52 5.27
C ILE A 189 5.80 15.25 4.43
N THR A 190 4.88 14.29 4.60
CA THR A 190 4.89 13.06 3.80
C THR A 190 4.71 13.34 2.31
N ALA A 191 3.78 14.23 1.95
CA ALA A 191 3.56 14.61 0.54
C ALA A 191 4.75 15.40 -0.02
N GLU A 192 5.28 16.37 0.74
CA GLU A 192 6.39 17.20 0.28
C GLU A 192 7.72 16.45 0.22
N VAL A 193 7.93 15.46 1.09
CA VAL A 193 9.06 14.52 0.95
C VAL A 193 8.91 13.70 -0.32
N ALA A 194 7.70 13.26 -0.70
CA ALA A 194 7.47 12.57 -1.97
C ALA A 194 7.83 13.48 -3.16
N HIS A 195 7.37 14.73 -3.17
CA HIS A 195 7.75 15.74 -4.16
C HIS A 195 9.27 15.92 -4.29
N SER A 196 9.98 16.07 -3.16
CA SER A 196 11.44 16.20 -3.18
C SER A 196 12.14 15.00 -3.83
N ARG A 197 11.58 13.80 -3.65
CA ARG A 197 12.09 12.55 -4.23
C ARG A 197 11.75 12.43 -5.71
N PHE A 198 10.56 12.84 -6.13
CA PHE A 198 10.17 12.88 -7.54
C PHE A 198 11.05 13.84 -8.33
N HIS A 199 11.38 15.00 -7.77
CA HIS A 199 12.31 15.95 -8.37
C HIS A 199 13.77 15.47 -8.34
N ALA A 200 14.09 14.51 -7.46
CA ALA A 200 15.42 13.91 -7.30
C ALA A 200 16.52 14.96 -7.12
N LYS A 201 16.29 15.96 -6.26
CA LYS A 201 17.23 17.07 -6.00
C LYS A 201 17.62 17.83 -7.29
N GLY A 202 16.65 18.13 -8.15
CA GLY A 202 16.88 18.85 -9.40
C GLY A 202 17.41 17.99 -10.55
N ALA A 203 17.66 16.70 -10.33
CA ALA A 203 18.17 15.81 -11.39
C ALA A 203 17.06 15.38 -12.37
N ASN A 204 15.81 15.34 -11.92
CA ASN A 204 14.68 15.02 -12.78
C ASN A 204 14.16 16.31 -13.45
N ALA A 205 14.64 16.60 -14.65
CA ALA A 205 14.21 17.77 -15.44
C ALA A 205 12.74 17.71 -15.89
N SER A 206 12.12 16.52 -15.83
CA SER A 206 10.71 16.31 -16.15
C SER A 206 9.79 16.44 -14.94
N TYR A 207 10.31 16.82 -13.77
CA TYR A 207 9.48 17.05 -12.60
C TYR A 207 8.58 18.27 -12.82
N ASP A 208 7.28 18.02 -12.81
CA ASP A 208 6.24 19.03 -12.68
C ASP A 208 5.45 18.77 -11.39
N ARG A 209 5.29 19.82 -10.57
CA ARG A 209 4.59 19.70 -9.28
C ARG A 209 3.13 19.33 -9.49
N GLY A 210 2.46 19.92 -10.49
CA GLY A 210 1.05 19.68 -10.79
C GLY A 210 0.79 18.24 -11.24
N GLU A 211 1.65 17.71 -12.12
CA GLU A 211 1.57 16.32 -12.58
C GLU A 211 1.85 15.32 -11.45
N CYS A 212 2.73 15.67 -10.50
CA CYS A 212 3.08 14.81 -9.37
C CYS A 212 2.17 14.97 -8.13
N GLU A 213 1.29 15.98 -8.10
CA GLU A 213 0.55 16.36 -6.89
C GLU A 213 -0.37 15.24 -6.42
N LEU A 214 -1.12 14.62 -7.33
CA LEU A 214 -2.01 13.52 -6.97
C LEU A 214 -1.23 12.34 -6.36
N ASP A 215 -0.11 11.94 -6.97
CA ASP A 215 0.72 10.85 -6.48
C ASP A 215 1.31 11.16 -5.09
N ALA A 216 1.82 12.38 -4.88
CA ALA A 216 2.37 12.83 -3.60
C ALA A 216 1.30 12.83 -2.49
N GLN A 217 0.12 13.36 -2.78
CA GLN A 217 -0.99 13.39 -1.83
C GLN A 217 -1.55 11.99 -1.58
N SER A 218 -1.57 11.11 -2.58
CA SER A 218 -1.95 9.70 -2.44
C SER A 218 -1.03 8.91 -1.52
N ILE A 219 0.30 9.10 -1.64
CA ILE A 219 1.28 8.49 -0.71
C ILE A 219 1.00 8.94 0.72
N SER A 220 0.76 10.23 0.91
CA SER A 220 0.46 10.77 2.22
C SER A 220 -0.88 10.29 2.77
N TYR A 221 -1.92 10.22 1.94
CA TYR A 221 -3.22 9.66 2.33
C TYR A 221 -3.10 8.21 2.80
N ILE A 222 -2.42 7.35 2.02
CA ILE A 222 -2.22 5.94 2.35
C ILE A 222 -1.51 5.78 3.71
N LEU A 223 -0.50 6.59 3.99
CA LEU A 223 0.21 6.56 5.27
C LEU A 223 -0.63 7.10 6.42
N CYS A 224 -1.36 8.20 6.22
CA CYS A 224 -2.27 8.74 7.22
C CYS A 224 -3.35 7.71 7.59
N ARG A 225 -3.98 7.09 6.58
CA ARG A 225 -4.96 6.02 6.75
C ARG A 225 -4.39 4.85 7.56
N ARG A 226 -3.18 4.41 7.23
CA ARG A 226 -2.49 3.31 7.93
C ARG A 226 -2.27 3.61 9.41
N TYR A 227 -1.97 4.86 9.74
CA TYR A 227 -1.64 5.32 11.09
C TYR A 227 -2.78 6.03 11.82
N GLY A 228 -4.01 5.95 11.30
CA GLY A 228 -5.19 6.53 11.94
C GLY A 228 -5.18 8.06 12.03
N ILE A 229 -4.47 8.72 11.13
CA ILE A 229 -4.51 10.18 10.97
C ILE A 229 -5.60 10.51 9.96
N GLU A 230 -6.58 11.31 10.38
CA GLU A 230 -7.63 11.81 9.49
C GLU A 230 -7.08 12.94 8.62
N ARG A 231 -7.40 12.89 7.33
CA ARG A 231 -7.14 13.97 6.37
C ARG A 231 -8.12 13.91 5.20
N PRO A 232 -8.35 15.03 4.49
CA PRO A 232 -9.15 15.02 3.27
C PRO A 232 -8.56 14.10 2.20
N MET A 233 -9.44 13.60 1.33
CA MET A 233 -9.03 12.92 0.09
C MET A 233 -8.20 13.87 -0.79
N PRO A 234 -7.22 13.35 -1.55
CA PRO A 234 -6.54 14.11 -2.58
C PRO A 234 -7.52 14.72 -3.60
N ASP A 235 -7.14 15.82 -4.22
CA ASP A 235 -7.90 16.39 -5.32
C ASP A 235 -7.79 15.49 -6.56
N MET A 236 -8.92 14.90 -6.95
CA MET A 236 -9.05 13.99 -8.09
C MET A 236 -9.77 14.65 -9.28
N SER A 237 -9.97 15.98 -9.25
CA SER A 237 -10.71 16.70 -10.29
C SER A 237 -10.12 16.53 -11.68
N ASN A 238 -8.80 16.31 -11.77
CA ASN A 238 -8.08 16.08 -13.03
C ASN A 238 -7.64 14.61 -13.23
N LEU A 239 -8.18 13.66 -12.45
CA LEU A 239 -7.75 12.25 -12.45
C LEU A 239 -7.83 11.63 -13.86
N ALA A 240 -8.99 11.74 -14.52
CA ALA A 240 -9.20 11.11 -15.82
C ALA A 240 -8.26 11.67 -16.91
N ALA A 241 -7.94 12.96 -16.84
CA ALA A 241 -7.00 13.59 -17.76
C ALA A 241 -5.55 13.19 -17.48
N LEU A 242 -5.18 12.98 -16.20
CA LEU A 242 -3.83 12.55 -15.82
C LEU A 242 -3.46 11.18 -16.42
N TYR A 243 -4.44 10.28 -16.53
CA TYR A 243 -4.27 8.93 -17.08
C TYR A 243 -4.82 8.77 -18.50
N GLU A 244 -5.14 9.87 -19.20
CA GLU A 244 -5.70 9.81 -20.54
C GLU A 244 -4.73 9.15 -21.53
N GLY A 245 -5.20 8.11 -22.23
CA GLY A 245 -4.41 7.40 -23.24
C GLY A 245 -3.39 6.41 -22.69
N TRP A 246 -3.32 6.22 -21.38
CA TRP A 246 -2.45 5.22 -20.76
C TRP A 246 -3.03 3.82 -20.88
N GLU A 247 -2.18 2.84 -21.14
CA GLU A 247 -2.56 1.43 -21.09
C GLU A 247 -2.71 0.95 -19.63
N PRO A 248 -3.55 -0.07 -19.35
CA PRO A 248 -3.77 -0.55 -17.98
C PRO A 248 -2.48 -0.91 -17.22
N GLN A 249 -1.45 -1.39 -17.93
CA GLN A 249 -0.15 -1.71 -17.35
C GLN A 249 0.62 -0.46 -16.90
N GLU A 250 0.50 0.65 -17.63
CA GLU A 250 1.13 1.94 -17.29
C GLU A 250 0.42 2.57 -16.08
N CYS A 251 -0.92 2.58 -16.10
CA CYS A 251 -1.75 2.99 -14.96
C CYS A 251 -1.38 2.20 -13.70
N ARG A 252 -1.26 0.87 -13.84
CA ARG A 252 -0.86 0.00 -12.75
C ARG A 252 0.54 0.35 -12.24
N GLN A 253 1.49 0.62 -13.12
CA GLN A 253 2.86 0.96 -12.72
C GLN A 253 2.91 2.24 -11.90
N ALA A 254 2.10 3.26 -12.25
CA ALA A 254 1.97 4.47 -11.43
C ALA A 254 1.41 4.15 -10.02
N LEU A 255 0.32 3.37 -9.94
CA LEU A 255 -0.24 2.97 -8.64
C LEU A 255 0.72 2.09 -7.82
N ASP A 256 1.48 1.21 -8.47
CA ASP A 256 2.51 0.40 -7.81
C ASP A 256 3.66 1.29 -7.29
N ASN A 257 4.02 2.38 -7.97
CA ASN A 257 5.00 3.36 -7.47
C ASN A 257 4.51 4.10 -6.21
N ILE A 258 3.24 4.52 -6.19
CA ILE A 258 2.57 5.10 -5.01
C ILE A 258 2.60 4.10 -3.85
N GLN A 259 2.19 2.86 -4.12
CA GLN A 259 2.19 1.78 -3.14
C GLN A 259 3.59 1.52 -2.59
N ASP A 260 4.61 1.43 -3.45
CA ASP A 260 5.97 1.08 -3.05
C ASP A 260 6.62 2.18 -2.20
N THR A 261 6.39 3.45 -2.55
CA THR A 261 6.86 4.58 -1.74
C THR A 261 6.19 4.58 -0.36
N SER A 262 4.86 4.44 -0.33
CA SER A 262 4.09 4.37 0.92
C SER A 262 4.52 3.20 1.81
N LYS A 263 4.78 2.04 1.20
CA LYS A 263 5.26 0.84 1.89
C LYS A 263 6.68 0.99 2.41
N GLN A 264 7.56 1.68 1.67
CA GLN A 264 8.92 1.96 2.11
C GLN A 264 8.90 2.84 3.38
N PHE A 265 8.18 3.96 3.35
CA PHE A 265 8.03 4.85 4.50
C PHE A 265 7.40 4.13 5.68
N GLY A 266 6.28 3.44 5.44
CA GLY A 266 5.54 2.73 6.48
C GLY A 266 6.37 1.65 7.16
N ARG A 267 7.15 0.84 6.41
CA ARG A 267 8.03 -0.18 7.00
C ARG A 267 9.12 0.42 7.89
N SER A 268 9.70 1.55 7.48
CA SER A 268 10.72 2.23 8.28
C SER A 268 10.15 2.82 9.55
N ILE A 269 8.94 3.41 9.48
CA ILE A 269 8.23 3.90 10.67
C ILE A 269 7.96 2.73 11.62
N GLU A 270 7.34 1.65 11.16
CA GLU A 270 7.06 0.46 11.98
C GLU A 270 8.31 -0.07 12.68
N LYS A 271 9.41 -0.23 11.93
CA LYS A 271 10.69 -0.68 12.48
C LYS A 271 11.21 0.25 13.58
N ASN A 272 11.15 1.57 13.38
CA ASN A 272 11.61 2.55 14.36
C ASN A 272 10.73 2.56 15.61
N LEU A 273 9.40 2.43 15.45
CA LEU A 273 8.46 2.31 16.57
C LEU A 273 8.70 1.03 17.39
N GLU A 274 8.95 -0.10 16.73
CA GLU A 274 9.31 -1.36 17.40
C GLU A 274 10.63 -1.26 18.18
N MET A 275 11.66 -0.65 17.59
CA MET A 275 12.94 -0.41 18.28
C MET A 275 12.80 0.52 19.50
N GLY A 276 11.96 1.55 19.40
CA GLY A 276 11.66 2.46 20.52
C GLY A 276 11.00 1.74 21.70
N LYS A 277 10.07 0.82 21.41
CA LYS A 277 9.43 -0.04 22.43
C LYS A 277 10.42 -1.01 23.08
N GLN A 278 11.42 -1.50 22.35
CA GLN A 278 12.46 -2.38 22.92
C GLN A 278 13.41 -1.61 23.85
N ARG A 279 13.82 -0.39 23.46
CA ARG A 279 14.72 0.46 24.28
C ARG A 279 14.09 0.90 25.60
N SER A 280 12.80 1.23 25.59
CA SER A 280 12.05 1.60 26.81
C SER A 280 11.80 0.43 27.78
N ARG A 281 11.94 -0.83 27.30
CA ARG A 281 11.76 -2.05 28.11
C ARG A 281 13.05 -2.59 28.74
N ALA A 282 14.22 -2.03 28.42
CA ALA A 282 15.48 -2.48 29.03
C ALA A 282 15.52 -2.11 30.53
N PRO A 283 15.97 -3.01 31.44
CA PRO A 283 15.97 -2.72 32.86
C PRO A 283 16.96 -1.60 33.19
N VAL A 284 16.48 -0.57 33.90
CA VAL A 284 17.35 0.41 34.56
C VAL A 284 18.29 -0.36 35.50
N HIS A 285 19.59 -0.29 35.24
CA HIS A 285 20.61 -0.92 36.06
C HIS A 285 20.47 -0.42 37.50
N ARG A 286 20.05 -1.27 38.45
CA ARG A 286 20.02 -0.91 39.87
C ARG A 286 21.46 -0.59 40.30
N PRO A 287 21.69 0.52 41.03
CA PRO A 287 23.00 0.80 41.60
C PRO A 287 23.37 -0.37 42.51
N THR A 288 24.52 -1.00 42.24
CA THR A 288 25.17 -1.90 43.19
C THR A 288 25.47 -1.13 44.46
N ARG A 289 24.96 -1.65 45.58
CA ARG A 289 25.14 -1.10 46.92
C ARG A 289 26.51 -1.46 47.48
#